data_AF-A0A6G1Q6G4-F1
#
_entry.id   AF-A0A6G1Q6G4-F1
#
_cell.length_a   1.000
_cell.length_b   1.000
_cell.length_c   1.000
_cell.angle_alpha   90.00
_cell.angle_beta   90.00
_cell.angle_gamma   90.00
#
_symmetry.space_group_name_H-M   'P 1'
#
loop_
_entity.id
_entity.type
_entity.pdbx_description
1 polymer ?
#
loop_
_entity_poly.entity_id
_entity_poly.type
_entity_poly.pdbx_seq_one_letter_code
_entity_poly.pdbx_strand_id
1 'polypeptide(L)'
;MKDGDVSLFLKNVTINDTGTFQCNVGNKGSKPQLISTITMTVPQPGDGGDKDEGNTDVVEENDGGENGGKTDGSRQYIGLIAGLLVAIVLIFVLVFIKKSHLLSDDEACEKHPV
;
A
#
# COMPACT_ATOMS: atom_id res chain seq x y z
N MET A 1 -4.93 -2.67 3.45
CA MET A 1 -4.28 -2.12 2.24
C MET A 1 -5.30 -1.20 1.60
N LYS A 2 -5.03 0.11 1.51
CA LYS A 2 -5.96 1.08 0.92
C LYS A 2 -5.65 1.37 -0.55
N ASP A 3 -4.39 1.22 -0.97
CA ASP A 3 -3.89 1.64 -2.30
C ASP A 3 -3.06 0.58 -3.05
N GLY A 4 -3.23 -0.70 -2.73
CA GLY A 4 -2.92 -1.78 -3.69
C GLY A 4 -1.46 -2.25 -3.85
N ASP A 5 -0.45 -1.51 -3.40
CA ASP A 5 0.95 -1.97 -3.53
C ASP A 5 1.48 -2.69 -2.29
N VAL A 6 2.10 -3.85 -2.52
CA VAL A 6 2.76 -4.68 -1.51
C VAL A 6 4.16 -5.01 -2.01
N SER A 7 5.18 -4.46 -1.35
CA SER A 7 6.58 -4.73 -1.67
C SER A 7 7.21 -5.62 -0.60
N LEU A 8 8.05 -6.56 -1.04
CA LEU A 8 8.87 -7.42 -0.17
C LEU A 8 10.34 -7.02 -0.33
N PHE A 9 10.99 -6.67 0.78
CA PHE A 9 12.42 -6.34 0.81
C PHE A 9 13.17 -7.39 1.64
N LEU A 10 14.05 -8.16 0.99
CA LEU A 10 14.96 -9.08 1.68
C LEU A 10 16.28 -8.35 1.99
N LYS A 11 16.81 -8.57 3.19
CA LYS A 11 18.11 -8.03 3.63
C LYS A 11 19.01 -9.20 4.00
N ASN A 12 20.32 -9.04 3.79
CA ASN A 12 21.34 -10.05 4.11
C ASN A 12 21.07 -11.41 3.45
N VAL A 13 20.75 -11.38 2.14
CA VAL A 13 20.48 -12.57 1.34
C VAL A 13 21.74 -13.45 1.26
N THR A 14 21.57 -14.73 1.53
CA THR A 14 22.58 -15.79 1.50
C THR A 14 22.24 -16.82 0.44
N ILE A 15 23.17 -17.73 0.12
CA ILE A 15 22.89 -18.77 -0.87
C ILE A 15 21.69 -19.65 -0.53
N ASN A 16 21.44 -19.87 0.75
CA ASN A 16 20.33 -20.68 1.25
C ASN A 16 18.97 -20.04 0.96
N ASP A 17 18.94 -18.76 0.61
CA ASP A 17 17.72 -18.05 0.24
C ASP A 17 17.36 -18.26 -1.25
N THR A 18 18.21 -18.94 -2.03
CA THR A 18 17.90 -19.34 -3.42
C THR A 18 16.63 -20.20 -3.45
N GLY A 19 15.64 -19.80 -4.24
CA GLY A 19 14.37 -20.50 -4.31
C GLY A 19 13.27 -19.72 -5.01
N THR A 20 12.06 -20.29 -4.98
CA THR A 20 10.87 -19.70 -5.60
C THR A 20 9.96 -19.08 -4.53
N PHE A 21 9.78 -17.77 -4.61
CA PHE A 21 8.89 -16.98 -3.76
C PHE A 21 7.55 -16.79 -4.46
N GLN A 22 6.45 -16.93 -3.71
CA GLN A 22 5.09 -16.80 -4.24
C GLN A 22 4.31 -15.75 -3.45
N CYS A 23 3.76 -14.76 -4.15
CA CYS A 23 2.85 -13.77 -3.59
C CYS A 23 1.41 -14.24 -3.78
N ASN A 24 0.72 -14.50 -2.67
CA ASN A 24 -0.67 -14.91 -2.66
C ASN A 24 -1.54 -13.85 -1.99
N VAL A 25 -2.64 -13.46 -2.63
CA VAL A 25 -3.56 -12.43 -2.13
C VAL A 25 -4.94 -13.04 -1.91
N GLY A 26 -5.52 -12.82 -0.74
CA GLY A 26 -6.84 -13.37 -0.41
C GLY A 26 -7.56 -12.55 0.64
N ASN A 27 -8.89 -12.57 0.57
CA ASN A 27 -9.76 -12.00 1.59
C ASN A 27 -10.03 -13.05 2.69
N LYS A 28 -10.34 -12.58 3.90
CA LYS A 28 -10.66 -13.47 5.03
C LYS A 28 -11.84 -14.39 4.66
N GLY A 29 -11.65 -15.70 4.81
CA GLY A 29 -12.64 -16.72 4.46
C GLY A 29 -12.67 -17.16 2.99
N SER A 30 -11.79 -16.62 2.15
CA SER A 30 -11.60 -17.06 0.76
C SER A 30 -10.26 -17.77 0.59
N LYS A 31 -10.16 -18.67 -0.41
CA LYS A 31 -8.88 -19.22 -0.84
C LYS A 31 -8.01 -18.10 -1.42
N PRO A 32 -6.75 -17.96 -0.99
CA PRO A 32 -5.86 -16.96 -1.55
C PRO A 32 -5.48 -17.33 -2.98
N GLN A 33 -5.31 -16.30 -3.83
CA GLN A 33 -4.95 -16.45 -5.24
C GLN A 33 -3.47 -16.12 -5.42
N LEU A 34 -2.77 -16.94 -6.19
CA LEU A 34 -1.40 -16.68 -6.59
C LEU A 34 -1.38 -15.53 -7.60
N ILE A 35 -0.66 -14.46 -7.27
CA ILE A 35 -0.55 -13.27 -8.12
C ILE A 35 0.83 -13.19 -8.79
N SER A 36 1.88 -13.63 -8.10
CA SER A 36 3.24 -13.57 -8.64
C SER A 36 4.12 -14.69 -8.10
N THR A 37 4.99 -15.20 -8.95
CA THR A 37 6.01 -16.19 -8.64
C THR A 37 7.36 -15.64 -9.08
N ILE A 38 8.30 -15.55 -8.14
CA ILE A 38 9.63 -14.96 -8.35
C ILE A 38 10.66 -16.03 -8.01
N THR A 39 11.58 -16.32 -8.93
CA THR A 39 12.72 -17.19 -8.65
C THR A 39 13.93 -16.33 -8.31
N MET A 40 14.51 -16.55 -7.13
CA MET A 40 15.75 -15.90 -6.69
C MET A 40 16.89 -16.91 -6.74
N THR A 41 18.02 -16.51 -7.32
CA THR A 41 19.26 -17.32 -7.36
C THR A 41 20.42 -16.49 -6.87
N VAL A 42 21.16 -17.04 -5.92
CA VAL A 42 22.31 -16.37 -5.30
C VAL A 42 23.57 -17.14 -5.67
N PRO A 43 24.52 -16.53 -6.41
CA PRO A 43 25.71 -17.21 -6.89
C PRO A 43 26.66 -17.61 -5.75
N GLN A 44 27.36 -18.73 -5.92
CA GLN A 44 28.42 -19.14 -4.99
C GLN A 44 29.69 -18.33 -5.24
N PRO A 45 30.36 -17.84 -4.19
CA PRO A 45 31.72 -17.33 -4.33
C PRO A 45 32.66 -18.52 -4.59
N GLY A 46 32.97 -18.78 -5.86
CA GLY A 46 33.85 -19.89 -6.25
C GLY A 46 33.78 -20.32 -7.72
N ASP A 47 32.68 -20.02 -8.43
CA ASP A 47 32.58 -20.30 -9.86
C ASP A 47 33.20 -19.16 -10.67
N GLY A 48 34.53 -19.05 -10.55
CA GLY A 48 35.37 -18.19 -11.36
C GLY A 48 35.63 -18.80 -12.74
N GLY A 49 34.86 -18.33 -13.73
CA GLY A 49 35.21 -18.39 -15.15
C GLY A 49 35.34 -16.98 -15.70
N ASP A 50 36.55 -16.42 -15.65
CA ASP A 50 37.05 -15.18 -16.29
C ASP A 50 36.92 -15.31 -17.83
N LYS A 51 36.40 -14.36 -18.63
CA LYS A 51 36.85 -13.00 -19.01
C LYS A 51 35.64 -12.27 -19.66
N ASP A 52 35.49 -10.95 -19.76
CA ASP A 52 36.44 -9.98 -20.31
C ASP A 52 36.00 -8.52 -20.02
N GLU A 53 37.01 -7.72 -19.66
CA GLU A 53 37.36 -6.39 -20.20
C GLU A 53 36.28 -5.32 -20.50
N GLY A 54 36.15 -4.40 -19.52
CA GLY A 54 36.18 -2.93 -19.59
C GLY A 54 35.72 -2.13 -20.84
N ASN A 55 34.87 -1.13 -20.59
CA ASN A 55 35.30 0.28 -20.68
C ASN A 55 34.42 1.16 -19.78
N THR A 56 35.09 2.09 -19.10
CA THR A 56 34.51 3.15 -18.29
C THR A 56 34.23 4.34 -19.21
N ASP A 57 32.97 4.73 -19.37
CA ASP A 57 32.63 6.08 -19.84
C ASP A 57 31.83 6.77 -18.73
N VAL A 58 32.56 7.52 -17.90
CA VAL A 58 31.97 8.57 -17.09
C VAL A 58 31.80 9.78 -18.02
N VAL A 59 30.56 10.07 -18.37
CA VAL A 59 30.15 11.43 -18.71
C VAL A 59 29.09 11.80 -17.69
N GLU A 60 29.52 12.52 -16.66
CA GLU A 60 28.61 13.38 -15.92
C GLU A 60 28.30 14.58 -16.80
N GLU A 61 27.03 14.88 -17.03
CA GLU A 61 26.56 16.25 -17.02
C GLU A 61 25.07 16.35 -16.68
N ASN A 62 24.72 17.53 -16.18
CA ASN A 62 23.73 17.82 -15.17
C ASN A 62 22.38 18.28 -15.73
N ASP A 63 21.36 18.05 -14.92
CA ASP A 63 20.27 18.98 -14.54
C ASP A 63 19.26 19.46 -15.61
N GLY A 64 18.00 19.52 -15.18
CA GLY A 64 16.89 19.94 -16.03
C GLY A 64 15.58 19.30 -15.63
N GLY A 65 15.05 19.67 -14.47
CA GLY A 65 13.69 19.33 -14.10
C GLY A 65 12.65 19.98 -14.99
N GLU A 66 11.51 19.33 -15.16
CA GLU A 66 10.25 20.00 -15.49
C GLU A 66 9.12 19.46 -14.62
N ASN A 67 8.62 20.34 -13.74
CA ASN A 67 7.33 20.20 -13.10
C ASN A 67 6.24 20.45 -14.15
N GLY A 68 5.87 19.41 -14.89
CA GLY A 68 4.74 19.43 -15.82
C GLY A 68 3.41 19.30 -15.09
N GLY A 69 3.05 20.31 -14.29
CA GLY A 69 1.69 20.47 -13.79
C GLY A 69 0.74 20.71 -14.96
N LYS A 70 0.00 19.68 -15.37
CA LYS A 70 -1.07 19.82 -16.35
C LYS A 70 -2.36 20.16 -15.63
N THR A 71 -2.60 21.46 -15.41
CA THR A 71 -3.93 21.95 -15.06
C THR A 71 -4.76 22.05 -16.33
N ASP A 72 -5.39 20.94 -16.70
CA ASP A 72 -6.46 21.00 -17.69
C ASP A 72 -7.72 21.45 -16.95
N GLY A 73 -8.02 22.73 -17.12
CA GLY A 73 -9.19 23.37 -16.56
C GLY A 73 -10.47 22.74 -17.09
N SER A 74 -11.31 22.28 -16.18
CA SER A 74 -12.75 22.26 -16.39
C SER A 74 -13.40 23.00 -15.23
N ARG A 75 -13.86 24.22 -15.51
CA ARG A 75 -14.41 25.17 -14.53
C ARG A 75 -15.83 24.80 -14.08
N GLN A 76 -16.10 23.56 -13.65
CA GLN A 76 -17.46 23.13 -13.28
C GLN A 76 -17.61 22.28 -11.99
N TYR A 77 -16.57 22.03 -11.21
CA TYR A 77 -16.65 21.13 -10.02
C TYR A 77 -16.38 21.76 -8.64
N ILE A 78 -16.02 23.05 -8.56
CA ILE A 78 -15.68 23.67 -7.26
C ILE A 78 -16.90 23.75 -6.31
N GLY A 79 -18.13 23.84 -6.84
CA GLY A 79 -19.35 23.80 -6.03
C GLY A 79 -19.69 22.42 -5.45
N LEU A 80 -19.34 21.34 -6.16
CA LEU A 80 -19.65 19.97 -5.74
C LEU A 80 -18.78 19.49 -4.58
N ILE A 81 -17.52 19.94 -4.52
CA ILE A 81 -16.58 19.54 -3.47
C ILE A 81 -16.98 20.15 -2.11
N ALA A 82 -17.35 21.44 -2.09
CA ALA A 82 -17.80 22.11 -0.88
C ALA A 82 -19.13 21.51 -0.35
N GLY A 83 -20.09 21.25 -1.25
CA GLY A 83 -21.36 20.61 -0.88
C GLY A 83 -21.19 19.19 -0.33
N LEU A 84 -20.30 18.40 -0.94
CA LEU A 84 -20.00 17.04 -0.49
C LEU A 84 -19.36 17.01 0.91
N LEU A 85 -18.43 17.94 1.19
CA LEU A 85 -17.81 18.04 2.51
C LEU A 85 -18.84 18.38 3.60
N VAL A 86 -19.76 19.32 3.33
CA VAL A 86 -20.84 19.67 4.26
C VAL A 86 -21.78 18.48 4.48
N ALA A 87 -22.17 17.77 3.41
CA ALA A 87 -23.03 16.59 3.51
C ALA A 87 -22.38 15.47 4.35
N ILE A 88 -21.08 15.22 4.16
CA ILE A 88 -20.32 14.24 4.95
C ILE A 88 -20.32 14.62 6.43
N VAL A 89 -20.03 15.88 6.77
CA VAL A 89 -20.03 16.37 8.16
C VAL A 89 -21.42 16.20 8.80
N LEU A 90 -22.49 16.55 8.10
CA LEU A 90 -23.87 16.37 8.59
C LEU A 90 -24.20 14.90 8.85
N ILE A 91 -23.81 13.99 7.95
CA ILE A 91 -24.02 12.54 8.14
C ILE A 91 -23.25 12.04 9.36
N PHE A 92 -21.99 12.44 9.54
CA PHE A 92 -21.21 12.08 10.73
C PHE A 92 -21.90 12.56 12.01
N VAL A 93 -22.33 13.82 12.07
CA VAL A 93 -23.04 14.37 13.23
C VAL A 93 -24.33 13.59 13.52
N LEU A 94 -25.14 13.27 12.50
CA LEU A 94 -26.36 12.47 12.68
C LEU A 94 -26.08 11.05 13.16
N VAL A 95 -25.02 10.41 12.63
CA VAL A 95 -24.58 9.08 13.10
C VAL A 95 -24.10 9.15 14.54
N PHE A 96 -23.32 10.17 14.92
CA PHE A 96 -22.86 10.36 16.30
C PHE A 96 -24.03 10.62 17.26
N ILE A 97 -25.00 11.46 16.88
CA ILE A 97 -26.22 11.73 17.69
C ILE A 97 -27.07 10.46 17.82
N LYS A 98 -27.24 9.70 16.73
CA LYS A 98 -28.01 8.45 16.76
C LYS A 98 -27.27 7.36 17.55
N LYS A 99 -25.94 7.30 17.44
CA LYS A 99 -25.07 6.42 18.23
C LYS A 99 -25.13 6.77 19.71
N SER A 100 -25.13 8.06 20.08
CA SER A 100 -25.27 8.50 21.47
C SER A 100 -26.67 8.23 22.03
N HIS A 101 -27.72 8.34 21.22
CA HIS A 101 -29.07 7.93 21.62
C HIS A 101 -29.16 6.41 21.80
N LEU A 102 -28.60 5.63 20.87
CA LEU A 102 -28.57 4.17 20.94
C LEU A 102 -27.66 3.62 22.04
N LEU A 103 -26.64 4.38 22.49
CA LEU A 103 -25.82 4.05 23.67
C LEU A 103 -26.43 4.53 24.99
N SER A 104 -27.53 5.29 24.96
CA SER A 104 -28.23 5.73 26.18
C SER A 104 -29.28 4.72 26.67
N ASP A 105 -29.57 3.68 25.88
CA ASP A 105 -30.54 2.63 26.24
C ASP A 105 -29.88 1.35 26.83
N ASP A 106 -28.55 1.33 27.02
CA ASP A 106 -27.81 0.21 27.63
C ASP A 106 -27.31 0.53 29.05
N GLU A 107 -28.08 1.28 29.86
CA GLU A 107 -27.90 1.31 31.32
C GLU A 107 -28.92 0.41 32.01
N ALA A 108 -28.60 -0.88 32.11
CA ALA A 108 -29.12 -1.78 33.15
C ALA A 108 -28.21 -3.02 33.30
N CYS A 109 -26.98 -2.81 33.78
CA CYS A 109 -26.19 -3.92 34.34
C CYS A 109 -26.52 -4.02 35.84
N GLU A 110 -27.56 -4.76 36.19
CA GLU A 110 -27.87 -5.10 37.58
C GLU A 110 -26.90 -6.19 38.08
N LYS A 111 -26.22 -5.93 39.20
CA LYS A 111 -25.50 -6.95 39.96
C LYS A 111 -26.52 -7.74 40.79
N HIS A 112 -26.53 -9.07 40.64
CA HIS A 112 -27.10 -9.94 41.66
C HIS A 112 -26.04 -10.88 42.25
N PRO A 113 -25.80 -10.80 43.58
CA PRO A 113 -25.11 -11.84 44.33
C PRO A 113 -26.09 -12.88 44.84
N VAL A 114 -25.75 -14.17 44.68
CA VAL A 114 -25.82 -15.19 45.74
C VAL A 114 -24.67 -16.16 45.51
#